data_AF-A0A955K417-F1
#
_entry.id   AF-A0A955K417-F1
#
_cell.length_a   1.000
_cell.length_b   1.000
_cell.length_c   1.000
_cell.angle_alpha   90.00
_cell.angle_beta   90.00
_cell.angle_gamma   90.00
#
_symmetry.space_group_name_H-M   'P 1'
#
loop_
_entity.id
_entity.type
_entity.pdbx_description
1 polymer ?
#
loop_
_entity_poly.entity_id
_entity_poly.type
_entity_poly.pdbx_seq_one_letter_code
_entity_poly.pdbx_strand_id
1 'polypeptide(L)'
;MNNLYKANRKKFISAVFVLVIAGISTLVGLQIEFNINQSNRIQSTKMQNMLVSAISSSSLPVNIDAKTGDAYFSDVRLMIPNINDDVARMRYGLAQEDDQLLTLSPPLSTYLQKILNEDTTSKIFDQVPVAQACSRGFSIRSSQVQDSSQMKEVSMKTLGDGRTIYIYQEKECTILEDYIDVVKSIQSY
;
A
#
# COMPACT_ATOMS: atom_id res chain seq x y z
N MET A 1 -71.84 -32.33 -13.13
CA MET A 1 -70.88 -31.30 -13.56
C MET A 1 -70.16 -30.55 -12.42
N ASN A 2 -70.73 -30.38 -11.22
CA ASN A 2 -70.10 -29.60 -10.13
C ASN A 2 -68.84 -30.20 -9.46
N ASN A 3 -68.63 -31.52 -9.49
CA ASN A 3 -67.49 -32.14 -8.80
C ASN A 3 -66.17 -32.11 -9.61
N LEU A 4 -66.24 -32.20 -10.94
CA LEU A 4 -65.06 -32.08 -11.82
C LEU A 4 -64.48 -30.66 -11.79
N TYR A 5 -65.34 -29.64 -11.76
CA TYR A 5 -64.93 -28.24 -11.64
C TYR A 5 -64.24 -27.94 -10.29
N LYS A 6 -64.76 -28.48 -9.18
CA LYS A 6 -64.15 -28.35 -7.85
C LYS A 6 -62.77 -29.02 -7.75
N ALA A 7 -62.61 -30.20 -8.34
CA ALA A 7 -61.33 -30.92 -8.33
C ALA A 7 -60.24 -30.17 -9.12
N ASN A 8 -60.58 -29.65 -10.30
CA ASN A 8 -59.65 -28.88 -11.14
C ASN A 8 -59.29 -27.52 -10.53
N ARG A 9 -60.24 -26.86 -9.85
CA ARG A 9 -59.99 -25.61 -9.12
C ARG A 9 -58.98 -25.80 -7.98
N LYS A 10 -59.06 -26.89 -7.21
CA LYS A 10 -58.09 -27.18 -6.15
C LYS A 10 -56.68 -27.41 -6.69
N LYS A 11 -56.55 -28.15 -7.80
CA LYS A 11 -55.26 -28.38 -8.46
C LYS A 11 -54.65 -27.08 -9.00
N PHE A 12 -55.48 -26.24 -9.62
CA PHE A 12 -55.05 -24.93 -10.11
C PHE A 12 -54.56 -24.01 -8.98
N ILE A 13 -55.33 -23.90 -7.89
CA ILE A 13 -54.94 -23.09 -6.73
C ILE A 13 -53.63 -23.60 -6.11
N SER A 14 -53.47 -24.92 -5.99
CA SER A 14 -52.23 -25.54 -5.49
C SER A 14 -51.03 -25.21 -6.39
N ALA A 15 -51.19 -25.33 -7.71
CA ALA A 15 -50.12 -25.01 -8.67
C ALA A 15 -49.70 -23.54 -8.62
N VAL A 16 -50.68 -22.61 -8.53
CA VAL A 16 -50.40 -21.18 -8.38
C VAL A 16 -49.67 -20.91 -7.07
N PHE A 17 -50.08 -21.54 -5.97
CA PHE A 17 -49.44 -21.36 -4.67
C PHE A 17 -47.97 -21.83 -4.67
N VAL A 18 -47.68 -22.96 -5.31
CA VAL A 18 -46.31 -23.46 -5.48
C VAL A 18 -45.46 -22.50 -6.31
N LEU A 19 -46.00 -21.95 -7.40
CA LEU A 19 -45.29 -20.97 -8.23
C LEU A 19 -45.00 -19.66 -7.47
N VAL A 20 -45.96 -19.20 -6.65
CA VAL A 20 -45.77 -18.01 -5.81
C VAL A 20 -44.66 -18.25 -4.77
N ILE A 21 -44.65 -19.41 -4.11
CA ILE A 21 -43.58 -19.75 -3.15
C ILE A 21 -42.23 -19.82 -3.86
N ALA A 22 -42.15 -20.52 -5.00
CA ALA A 22 -40.91 -20.62 -5.77
C ALA A 22 -40.38 -19.24 -6.19
N GLY A 23 -41.26 -18.34 -6.65
CA GLY A 23 -40.90 -16.97 -7.01
C GLY A 23 -40.44 -16.12 -5.81
N ILE A 24 -41.07 -16.28 -4.64
CA ILE A 24 -40.63 -15.60 -3.41
C ILE A 24 -39.25 -16.13 -2.97
N SER A 25 -39.04 -17.45 -3.02
CA SER A 25 -37.77 -18.06 -2.65
C SER A 25 -36.60 -17.58 -3.51
N THR A 26 -36.78 -17.44 -4.83
CA THR A 26 -35.72 -16.93 -5.71
C THR A 26 -35.43 -15.45 -5.47
N LEU A 27 -36.46 -14.63 -5.26
CA LEU A 27 -36.29 -13.21 -4.92
C LEU A 27 -35.53 -13.02 -3.59
N VAL A 28 -35.90 -13.80 -2.56
CA VAL A 28 -35.20 -13.78 -1.27
C VAL A 28 -33.74 -14.23 -1.43
N GLY A 29 -33.47 -15.28 -2.21
CA GLY A 29 -32.11 -15.74 -2.50
C GLY A 29 -31.25 -14.66 -3.17
N LEU A 30 -31.77 -14.01 -4.21
CA LEU A 30 -31.07 -12.91 -4.90
C LEU A 30 -30.81 -11.72 -3.98
N GLN A 31 -31.77 -11.38 -3.11
CA GLN A 31 -31.62 -10.29 -2.14
C GLN A 31 -30.55 -10.60 -1.09
N ILE A 32 -30.48 -11.86 -0.63
CA ILE A 32 -29.44 -12.32 0.30
C ILE A 32 -28.06 -12.23 -0.36
N GLU A 33 -27.89 -12.74 -1.58
CA GLU A 33 -26.63 -12.67 -2.31
C GLU A 33 -26.19 -11.23 -2.56
N PHE A 34 -27.12 -10.36 -2.95
CA PHE A 34 -26.86 -8.93 -3.15
C PHE A 34 -26.39 -8.26 -1.84
N ASN A 35 -27.06 -8.55 -0.73
CA ASN A 35 -26.70 -7.99 0.58
C ASN A 35 -25.35 -8.52 1.08
N ILE A 36 -25.05 -9.82 0.89
CA ILE A 36 -23.75 -10.41 1.23
C ILE A 36 -22.65 -9.77 0.38
N ASN A 37 -22.86 -9.62 -0.92
CA ASN A 37 -21.90 -9.00 -1.82
C ASN A 37 -21.65 -7.52 -1.48
N GLN A 38 -22.69 -6.76 -1.12
CA GLN A 38 -22.52 -5.39 -0.64
C GLN A 38 -21.77 -5.33 0.69
N SER A 39 -22.13 -6.18 1.67
CA SER A 39 -21.47 -6.22 2.97
C SER A 39 -19.98 -6.55 2.82
N ASN A 40 -19.64 -7.53 1.99
CA ASN A 40 -18.25 -7.91 1.72
C ASN A 40 -17.46 -6.75 1.07
N ARG A 41 -18.08 -6.01 0.14
CA ARG A 41 -17.46 -4.82 -0.47
C ARG A 41 -17.20 -3.72 0.55
N ILE A 42 -18.18 -3.38 1.40
CA ILE A 42 -18.04 -2.33 2.42
C ILE A 42 -16.94 -2.69 3.43
N GLN A 43 -16.89 -3.95 3.88
CA GLN A 43 -15.85 -4.42 4.78
C GLN A 43 -14.46 -4.36 4.13
N SER A 44 -14.35 -4.77 2.86
CA SER A 44 -13.11 -4.66 2.09
C SER A 44 -12.63 -3.20 2.00
N THR A 45 -13.50 -2.26 1.64
CA THR A 45 -13.15 -0.83 1.54
C THR A 45 -12.67 -0.25 2.87
N LYS A 46 -13.32 -0.58 3.99
CA LYS A 46 -12.88 -0.11 5.31
C LYS A 46 -11.49 -0.66 5.67
N MET A 47 -11.26 -1.95 5.41
CA MET A 47 -9.97 -2.60 5.64
C MET A 47 -8.87 -1.99 4.75
N GLN A 48 -9.13 -1.81 3.46
CA GLN A 48 -8.20 -1.18 2.53
C GLN A 48 -7.80 0.23 2.99
N ASN A 49 -8.77 1.06 3.38
CA ASN A 49 -8.49 2.40 3.90
C ASN A 49 -7.66 2.39 5.19
N MET A 50 -7.93 1.43 6.09
CA MET A 50 -7.12 1.26 7.30
C MET A 50 -5.68 0.86 6.97
N LEU A 51 -5.49 -0.09 6.05
CA LEU A 51 -4.16 -0.52 5.60
C LEU A 51 -3.39 0.62 4.95
N VAL A 52 -4.03 1.36 4.05
CA VAL A 52 -3.43 2.52 3.37
C VAL A 52 -3.03 3.60 4.38
N SER A 53 -3.88 3.88 5.36
CA SER A 53 -3.59 4.86 6.41
C SER A 53 -2.40 4.43 7.26
N ALA A 54 -2.35 3.16 7.67
CA ALA A 54 -1.26 2.62 8.47
C ALA A 54 0.09 2.62 7.74
N ILE A 55 0.10 2.37 6.43
CA ILE A 55 1.32 2.36 5.61
C ILE A 55 1.81 3.78 5.32
N SER A 56 0.89 4.74 5.11
CA SER A 56 1.24 6.11 4.71
C SER A 56 1.61 7.04 5.87
N SER A 57 1.28 6.68 7.12
CA SER A 57 1.38 7.59 8.27
C SER A 57 2.80 7.84 8.81
N SER A 58 3.84 7.16 8.29
CA SER A 58 5.18 7.20 8.88
C SER A 58 6.18 8.14 8.21
N SER A 59 5.84 8.75 7.07
CA SER A 59 6.79 9.54 6.28
C SER A 59 6.32 10.96 6.03
N LEU A 60 7.27 11.90 6.02
CA LEU A 60 7.09 13.33 5.77
C LEU A 60 7.55 13.69 4.35
N PRO A 61 6.97 14.74 3.73
CA PRO A 61 7.49 15.27 2.49
C PRO A 61 8.91 15.83 2.70
N VAL A 62 9.79 15.64 1.73
CA VAL A 62 11.17 16.17 1.78
C VAL A 62 11.17 17.70 1.70
N ASN A 63 12.03 18.35 2.49
CA ASN A 63 12.21 19.80 2.42
C ASN A 63 13.05 20.15 1.19
N ILE A 64 12.50 20.93 0.26
CA ILE A 64 13.16 21.34 -0.99
C ILE A 64 13.51 22.82 -0.92
N ASP A 65 14.75 23.20 -1.24
CA ASP A 65 15.12 24.61 -1.38
C ASP A 65 14.48 25.19 -2.64
N ALA A 66 13.78 26.32 -2.49
CA ALA A 66 13.03 26.92 -3.58
C ALA A 66 13.91 27.50 -4.71
N LYS A 67 15.19 27.74 -4.47
CA LYS A 67 16.15 28.31 -5.44
C LYS A 67 16.90 27.21 -6.19
N THR A 68 17.41 26.20 -5.47
CA THR A 68 18.24 25.15 -6.09
C THR A 68 17.45 23.90 -6.46
N GLY A 69 16.32 23.65 -5.77
CA GLY A 69 15.58 22.40 -5.87
C GLY A 69 16.22 21.25 -5.11
N ASP A 70 17.31 21.48 -4.38
CA ASP A 70 17.97 20.44 -3.60
C ASP A 70 17.12 20.04 -2.40
N ALA A 71 17.18 18.76 -2.05
CA ALA A 71 16.53 18.23 -0.85
C ALA A 71 17.43 18.33 0.36
N TYR A 72 16.91 18.87 1.46
CA TYR A 72 17.65 19.06 2.71
C TYR A 72 17.07 18.27 3.87
N PHE A 73 17.96 17.61 4.60
CA PHE A 73 17.67 16.86 5.82
C PHE A 73 18.47 17.48 6.96
N SER A 74 17.94 18.57 7.52
CA SER A 74 18.63 19.41 8.50
C SER A 74 19.09 18.65 9.75
N ASP A 75 18.27 17.71 10.23
CA ASP A 75 18.52 16.97 11.47
C ASP A 75 19.78 16.10 11.40
N VAL A 76 20.10 15.62 10.20
CA VAL A 76 21.27 14.76 9.93
C VAL A 76 22.35 15.43 9.10
N ARG A 77 22.16 16.72 8.75
CA ARG A 77 23.07 17.52 7.90
C ARG A 77 23.42 16.80 6.60
N LEU A 78 22.40 16.30 5.92
CA LEU A 78 22.52 15.69 4.60
C LEU A 78 21.72 16.49 3.58
N MET A 79 22.17 16.45 2.33
CA MET A 79 21.41 16.95 1.20
C MET A 79 21.46 15.99 0.02
N ILE A 80 20.44 16.03 -0.84
CA ILE A 80 20.46 15.38 -2.15
C ILE A 80 20.37 16.49 -3.20
N PRO A 81 21.38 16.63 -4.07
CA PRO A 81 21.33 17.62 -5.14
C PRO A 81 20.18 17.32 -6.11
N ASN A 82 19.61 18.36 -6.69
CA ASN A 82 18.58 18.23 -7.72
C ASN A 82 19.20 17.71 -9.04
N ILE A 83 19.30 16.39 -9.15
CA ILE A 83 19.72 15.71 -10.39
C ILE A 83 18.49 15.44 -11.28
N ASN A 84 17.32 15.27 -10.67
CA ASN A 84 16.03 15.04 -11.32
C ASN A 84 14.86 15.42 -10.38
N ASP A 85 13.67 15.59 -10.95
CA ASP A 85 12.43 15.88 -10.22
C ASP A 85 11.97 14.74 -9.29
N ASP A 86 12.66 13.59 -9.29
CA ASP A 86 12.28 12.41 -8.53
C ASP A 86 12.52 12.58 -7.02
N VAL A 87 13.55 13.36 -6.63
CA VAL A 87 13.83 13.71 -5.24
C VAL A 87 12.64 14.39 -4.57
N ALA A 88 11.99 15.32 -5.27
CA ALA A 88 10.86 16.08 -4.74
C ALA A 88 9.63 15.21 -4.45
N ARG A 89 9.58 14.02 -5.04
CA ARG A 89 8.49 13.04 -4.86
C ARG A 89 8.79 12.06 -3.74
N MET A 90 10.05 11.93 -3.33
CA MET A 90 10.42 11.06 -2.23
C MET A 90 9.83 11.58 -0.91
N ARG A 91 9.67 10.67 0.04
CA ARG A 91 9.28 10.97 1.41
C ARG A 91 10.37 10.51 2.34
N TYR A 92 10.54 11.20 3.46
CA TYR A 92 11.55 10.85 4.44
C TYR A 92 10.97 10.56 5.81
N GLY A 93 11.66 9.71 6.55
CA GLY A 93 11.41 9.47 7.98
C GLY A 93 12.72 9.64 8.74
N LEU A 94 12.67 10.33 9.86
CA LEU A 94 13.77 10.30 10.82
C LEU A 94 13.78 8.93 11.49
N ALA A 95 14.97 8.36 11.67
CA ALA A 95 15.06 7.06 12.28
C ALA A 95 14.83 7.11 13.79
N GLN A 96 14.39 5.98 14.33
CA GLN A 96 14.25 5.78 15.78
C GLN A 96 15.43 5.00 16.38
N GLU A 97 16.31 4.46 15.54
CA GLU A 97 17.51 3.70 15.94
C GLU A 97 18.74 4.62 15.94
N ASP A 98 19.66 4.41 16.90
CA ASP A 98 20.83 5.27 17.12
C ASP A 98 21.80 5.33 15.91
N ASP A 99 21.86 4.27 15.10
CA ASP A 99 22.75 4.17 13.95
C ASP A 99 22.11 4.58 12.62
N GLN A 100 20.78 4.64 12.57
CA GLN A 100 20.04 5.00 11.38
C GLN A 100 19.85 6.51 11.35
N LEU A 101 20.30 7.14 10.27
CA LEU A 101 20.22 8.59 10.10
C LEU A 101 18.89 8.97 9.47
N LEU A 102 18.53 8.29 8.39
CA LEU A 102 17.44 8.71 7.53
C LEU A 102 16.80 7.50 6.85
N THR A 103 15.50 7.57 6.65
CA THR A 103 14.74 6.68 5.77
C THR A 103 14.25 7.48 4.59
N LEU A 104 14.44 6.98 3.37
CA LEU A 104 13.92 7.59 2.13
C LEU A 104 13.06 6.61 1.38
N SER A 105 11.82 6.98 1.08
CA SER A 105 10.88 6.12 0.36
C SER A 105 10.36 6.81 -0.90
N PRO A 106 10.12 6.05 -1.98
CA PRO A 106 9.47 6.57 -3.17
C PRO A 106 7.98 6.85 -2.88
N PRO A 107 7.28 7.54 -3.80
CA PRO A 107 5.83 7.67 -3.74
C PRO A 107 5.13 6.30 -3.62
N LEU A 108 4.45 6.07 -2.50
CA LEU A 108 3.71 4.82 -2.27
C LEU A 108 2.40 4.74 -3.06
N SER A 109 1.98 5.83 -3.70
CA SER A 109 0.67 5.96 -4.37
C SER A 109 0.35 4.78 -5.29
N THR A 110 1.31 4.30 -6.09
CA THR A 110 1.11 3.15 -6.98
C THR A 110 0.75 1.87 -6.23
N TYR A 111 1.40 1.58 -5.09
CA TYR A 111 1.13 0.38 -4.29
C TYR A 111 -0.15 0.51 -3.48
N LEU A 112 -0.40 1.69 -2.92
CA LEU A 112 -1.64 1.97 -2.22
C LEU A 112 -2.84 1.87 -3.18
N GLN A 113 -2.70 2.31 -4.43
CA GLN A 113 -3.71 2.12 -5.47
C GLN A 113 -3.92 0.65 -5.83
N LYS A 114 -2.87 -0.18 -5.86
CA LYS A 114 -3.05 -1.64 -6.02
C LYS A 114 -3.90 -2.19 -4.89
N ILE A 115 -3.58 -1.88 -3.64
CA ILE A 115 -4.38 -2.30 -2.47
C ILE A 115 -5.85 -1.89 -2.59
N LEU A 116 -6.12 -0.64 -3.02
CA LEU A 116 -7.48 -0.11 -3.17
C LEU A 116 -8.27 -0.77 -4.31
N ASN A 117 -7.59 -1.24 -5.36
CA ASN A 117 -8.22 -1.80 -6.56
C ASN A 117 -8.32 -3.35 -6.53
N GLU A 118 -7.85 -4.01 -5.47
CA GLU A 118 -7.98 -5.47 -5.35
C GLU A 118 -9.39 -5.89 -4.90
N ASP A 119 -9.94 -6.90 -5.57
CA ASP A 119 -11.31 -7.38 -5.36
C ASP A 119 -11.46 -8.36 -4.20
N THR A 120 -10.35 -8.93 -3.71
CA THR A 120 -10.39 -9.97 -2.66
C THR A 120 -9.43 -9.67 -1.52
N THR A 121 -9.87 -10.00 -0.32
CA THR A 121 -9.06 -9.88 0.91
C THR A 121 -7.69 -10.57 0.79
N SER A 122 -7.63 -11.74 0.16
CA SER A 122 -6.37 -12.46 -0.04
C SER A 122 -5.38 -11.62 -0.87
N LYS A 123 -5.82 -11.11 -2.02
CA LYS A 123 -4.97 -10.30 -2.89
C LYS A 123 -4.56 -8.98 -2.24
N ILE A 124 -5.45 -8.38 -1.45
CA ILE A 124 -5.13 -7.21 -0.63
C ILE A 124 -3.96 -7.52 0.30
N PHE A 125 -4.01 -8.62 1.05
CA PHE A 125 -2.93 -9.01 1.97
C PHE A 125 -1.64 -9.39 1.24
N ASP A 126 -1.70 -9.93 0.03
CA ASP A 126 -0.50 -10.20 -0.77
C ASP A 126 0.26 -8.91 -1.15
N GLN A 127 -0.45 -7.77 -1.27
CA GLN A 127 0.17 -6.47 -1.57
C GLN A 127 0.73 -5.75 -0.33
N VAL A 128 0.27 -6.10 0.87
CA VAL A 128 0.65 -5.40 2.11
C VAL A 128 2.16 -5.50 2.40
N PRO A 129 2.81 -6.68 2.37
CA PRO A 129 4.25 -6.79 2.62
C PRO A 129 5.08 -5.94 1.66
N VAL A 130 4.74 -5.95 0.37
CA VAL A 130 5.43 -5.15 -0.65
C VAL A 130 5.26 -3.65 -0.38
N ALA A 131 4.04 -3.21 -0.08
CA ALA A 131 3.77 -1.81 0.24
C ALA A 131 4.49 -1.37 1.54
N GLN A 132 4.57 -2.24 2.54
CA GLN A 132 5.33 -1.99 3.76
C GLN A 132 6.84 -1.92 3.49
N ALA A 133 7.39 -2.85 2.70
CA ALA A 133 8.79 -2.79 2.28
C ALA A 133 9.10 -1.49 1.53
N CYS A 134 8.23 -1.07 0.61
CA CYS A 134 8.40 0.20 -0.09
C CYS A 134 8.25 1.42 0.81
N SER A 135 7.44 1.36 1.86
CA SER A 135 7.37 2.44 2.87
C SER A 135 8.65 2.57 3.68
N ARG A 136 9.37 1.46 3.90
CA ARG A 136 10.71 1.46 4.54
C ARG A 136 11.80 1.92 3.57
N GLY A 137 11.67 1.62 2.28
CA GLY A 137 12.48 2.23 1.22
C GLY A 137 13.99 2.01 1.39
N PHE A 138 14.75 3.11 1.34
CA PHE A 138 16.18 3.17 1.62
C PHE A 138 16.44 3.53 3.08
N SER A 139 17.37 2.81 3.71
CA SER A 139 17.89 3.13 5.03
C SER A 139 19.31 3.67 4.90
N ILE A 140 19.55 4.88 5.40
CA ILE A 140 20.87 5.52 5.44
C ILE A 140 21.37 5.42 6.88
N ARG A 141 22.51 4.75 7.08
CA ARG A 141 23.07 4.45 8.41
C ARG A 141 24.50 4.96 8.55
N SER A 142 24.92 5.23 9.78
CA SER A 142 26.29 5.65 10.12
C SER A 142 27.24 4.48 10.38
N SER A 143 26.70 3.28 10.64
CA SER A 143 27.47 2.04 10.80
C SER A 143 27.03 0.95 9.83
N GLN A 144 27.97 0.06 9.50
CA GLN A 144 27.68 -1.09 8.64
C GLN A 144 26.90 -2.16 9.39
N VAL A 145 25.83 -2.66 8.79
CA VAL A 145 25.07 -3.82 9.28
C VAL A 145 25.67 -5.09 8.70
N GLN A 146 26.20 -5.98 9.55
CA GLN A 146 26.89 -7.20 9.11
C GLN A 146 25.96 -8.28 8.53
N ASP A 147 24.66 -8.26 8.89
CA ASP A 147 23.69 -9.23 8.37
C ASP A 147 22.29 -8.61 8.30
N SER A 148 21.89 -8.16 7.12
CA SER A 148 20.52 -7.70 6.87
C SER A 148 19.81 -8.69 5.95
N SER A 149 18.98 -9.54 6.55
CA SER A 149 18.14 -10.48 5.80
C SER A 149 17.14 -9.74 4.90
N GLN A 150 16.67 -8.57 5.32
CA GLN A 150 15.62 -7.79 4.65
C GLN A 150 16.16 -6.69 3.72
N MET A 151 17.36 -6.16 4.00
CA MET A 151 17.94 -5.08 3.21
C MET A 151 19.24 -5.50 2.51
N LYS A 152 19.53 -4.85 1.40
CA LYS A 152 20.75 -5.04 0.61
C LYS A 152 21.55 -3.75 0.64
N GLU A 153 22.82 -3.81 1.02
CA GLU A 153 23.73 -2.66 0.88
C GLU A 153 23.89 -2.33 -0.61
N VAL A 154 23.61 -1.08 -0.97
CA VAL A 154 23.70 -0.58 -2.34
C VAL A 154 24.82 0.43 -2.54
N SER A 155 25.29 1.04 -1.47
CA SER A 155 26.39 1.99 -1.51
C SER A 155 27.00 2.21 -0.13
N MET A 156 28.29 2.51 -0.13
CA MET A 156 29.03 3.05 0.99
C MET A 156 29.73 4.32 0.49
N LYS A 157 29.61 5.41 1.22
CA LYS A 157 30.15 6.71 0.80
C LYS A 157 30.70 7.48 1.99
N THR A 158 31.91 8.01 1.85
CA THR A 158 32.45 9.02 2.77
C THR A 158 32.03 10.39 2.29
N LEU A 159 31.40 11.15 3.19
CA LEU A 159 30.91 12.50 2.95
C LEU A 159 32.04 13.54 3.04
N GLY A 160 31.77 14.76 2.58
CA GLY A 160 32.75 15.86 2.58
C GLY A 160 33.19 16.28 3.99
N ASP A 161 32.38 15.98 5.01
CA ASP A 161 32.68 16.22 6.43
C ASP A 161 33.43 15.06 7.11
N GLY A 162 33.79 14.02 6.36
CA GLY A 162 34.53 12.85 6.86
C GLY A 162 33.67 11.73 7.46
N ARG A 163 32.35 11.91 7.60
CA ARG A 163 31.45 10.81 8.02
C ARG A 163 31.34 9.76 6.91
N THR A 164 31.28 8.48 7.27
CA THR A 164 30.92 7.41 6.33
C THR A 164 29.45 7.06 6.52
N ILE A 165 28.72 6.96 5.41
CA ILE A 165 27.34 6.48 5.38
C ILE A 165 27.24 5.19 4.59
N TYR A 166 26.31 4.34 5.03
CA TYR A 166 25.93 3.10 4.39
C TYR A 166 24.48 3.22 3.94
N ILE A 167 24.23 2.91 2.68
CA ILE A 167 22.91 3.00 2.05
C ILE A 167 22.42 1.60 1.79
N TYR A 168 21.30 1.25 2.40
CA TYR A 168 20.63 -0.04 2.28
C TYR A 168 19.30 0.14 1.55
N GLN A 169 18.95 -0.79 0.67
CA GLN A 169 17.63 -0.86 0.04
C GLN A 169 16.84 -2.06 0.56
N GLU A 170 15.54 -1.91 0.75
CA GLU A 170 14.62 -3.02 1.00
C GLU A 170 14.52 -3.97 -0.21
N LYS A 171 14.80 -5.27 -0.01
CA LYS A 171 14.87 -6.26 -1.10
C LYS A 171 13.53 -6.48 -1.79
N GLU A 172 12.43 -6.38 -1.05
CA GLU A 172 11.09 -6.65 -1.57
C GLU A 172 10.49 -5.47 -2.35
N CYS A 173 11.13 -4.29 -2.32
CA CYS A 173 10.67 -3.11 -3.05
C CYS A 173 11.49 -2.89 -4.33
N THR A 174 11.07 -3.51 -5.43
CA THR A 174 11.79 -3.46 -6.71
C THR A 174 11.86 -2.06 -7.34
N ILE A 175 10.89 -1.18 -7.08
CA ILE A 175 10.90 0.19 -7.61
C ILE A 175 12.06 1.03 -7.07
N LEU A 176 12.71 0.63 -5.97
CA LEU A 176 13.86 1.35 -5.45
C LEU A 176 15.03 1.37 -6.43
N GLU A 177 15.11 0.41 -7.35
CA GLU A 177 16.16 0.38 -8.37
C GLU A 177 16.14 1.65 -9.24
N ASP A 178 14.97 2.24 -9.50
CA ASP A 178 14.83 3.47 -10.29
C ASP A 178 15.36 4.73 -9.55
N TYR A 179 15.49 4.66 -8.21
CA TYR A 179 15.88 5.78 -7.35
C TYR A 179 17.30 5.63 -6.78
N ILE A 180 18.00 4.54 -7.11
CA ILE A 180 19.29 4.22 -6.50
C ILE A 180 20.34 5.31 -6.75
N ASP A 181 20.39 5.85 -7.97
CA ASP A 181 21.38 6.85 -8.36
C ASP A 181 21.11 8.19 -7.69
N VAL A 182 19.83 8.53 -7.52
CA VAL A 182 19.39 9.69 -6.75
C VAL A 182 19.89 9.59 -5.31
N VAL A 183 19.65 8.46 -4.64
CA VAL A 183 20.05 8.29 -3.23
C VAL A 183 21.57 8.21 -3.07
N LYS A 184 22.30 7.61 -4.03
CA LYS A 184 23.77 7.62 -4.04
C LYS A 184 24.39 9.01 -4.16
N SER A 185 23.64 9.98 -4.68
CA SER A 185 24.10 11.35 -4.80
C SER A 185 24.14 12.13 -3.49
N ILE A 186 23.61 11.58 -2.38
CA ILE A 186 23.63 12.18 -1.02
C ILE A 186 25.00 12.79 -0.69
N GLN A 187 24.98 14.01 -0.15
CA GLN A 187 26.15 14.77 0.28
C GLN A 187 25.96 15.29 1.70
N SER A 188 27.05 15.69 2.34
CA SER A 188 26.99 16.53 3.54
C SER A 188 26.48 17.92 3.18
N TYR A 189 25.61 18.46 4.03
CA TYR A 189 25.20 19.87 3.97
C TYR A 189 26.25 20.77 4.63
#